data_AF-A0A7S1V676-F1
#
_entry.id   AF-A0A7S1V676-F1
#
_cell.length_a   1.000
_cell.length_b   1.000
_cell.length_c   1.000
_cell.angle_alpha   90.00
_cell.angle_beta   90.00
_cell.angle_gamma   90.00
#
_symmetry.space_group_name_H-M   'P 1'
#
loop_
_entity.id
_entity.type
_entity.pdbx_description
1 polymer ?
#
loop_
_entity_poly.entity_id
_entity_poly.type
_entity_poly.pdbx_seq_one_letter_code
_entity_poly.pdbx_strand_id
1 'polypeptide(L)'
;EESYESYAAEHAALLQGLRERAQLVASTLNGLPGIHTQPAAGAMYLFPTIVLPAGAVREAERRNISPDTFYCMSLLEETGIVVVPGSGFGQRDGTFHLRTTFLPQAEEMAQVAERFAKFHNEFMEKYE
;
A
#
# COMPACT_ATOMS: atom_id res chain seq x y z
N GLU A 1 -34.03 -10.46 21.85
CA GLU A 1 -33.50 -9.10 22.04
C GLU A 1 -33.69 -8.35 20.72
N GLU A 2 -34.36 -7.21 20.71
CA GLU A 2 -34.84 -6.55 19.47
C GLU A 2 -33.72 -5.99 18.58
N SER A 3 -32.53 -5.75 19.13
CA SER A 3 -31.37 -5.20 18.40
C SER A 3 -30.44 -6.24 17.80
N TYR A 4 -30.63 -7.53 18.09
CA TYR A 4 -29.67 -8.56 17.70
C TYR A 4 -29.55 -8.72 16.18
N GLU A 5 -30.66 -8.74 15.46
CA GLU A 5 -30.67 -8.98 14.01
C GLU A 5 -30.04 -7.82 13.23
N SER A 6 -30.36 -6.57 13.59
CA SER A 6 -29.76 -5.39 12.97
C SER A 6 -28.26 -5.30 13.26
N TYR A 7 -27.86 -5.52 14.52
CA TYR A 7 -26.44 -5.57 14.90
C TYR A 7 -25.68 -6.63 14.11
N ALA A 8 -26.20 -7.86 14.02
CA ALA A 8 -25.54 -8.95 13.33
C ALA A 8 -25.38 -8.66 11.82
N ALA A 9 -26.41 -8.07 11.20
CA ALA A 9 -26.39 -7.68 9.79
C ALA A 9 -25.37 -6.56 9.53
N GLU A 10 -25.36 -5.50 10.34
CA GLU A 10 -24.41 -4.39 10.22
C GLU A 10 -22.97 -4.86 10.41
N HIS A 11 -22.73 -5.67 11.45
CA HIS A 11 -21.41 -6.23 11.74
C HIS A 11 -20.90 -7.12 10.59
N ALA A 12 -21.75 -8.00 10.05
CA ALA A 12 -21.40 -8.86 8.92
C ALA A 12 -21.10 -8.03 7.66
N ALA A 13 -21.92 -7.02 7.35
CA ALA A 13 -21.72 -6.15 6.20
C ALA A 13 -20.41 -5.35 6.30
N LEU A 14 -20.08 -4.84 7.50
CA LEU A 14 -18.83 -4.13 7.76
C LEU A 14 -17.60 -5.01 7.51
N LEU A 15 -17.60 -6.24 8.07
CA LEU A 15 -16.49 -7.17 7.89
C LEU A 15 -16.34 -7.63 6.44
N GLN A 16 -17.46 -7.89 5.77
CA GLN A 16 -17.46 -8.26 4.35
C GLN A 16 -16.89 -7.13 3.49
N GLY A 17 -17.30 -5.88 3.72
CA GLY A 17 -16.77 -4.74 3.00
C GLY A 17 -15.26 -4.53 3.24
N LEU A 18 -14.77 -4.74 4.47
CA LEU A 18 -13.33 -4.69 4.75
C LEU A 18 -12.56 -5.78 4.00
N ARG A 19 -13.10 -6.99 3.94
CA ARG A 19 -12.50 -8.12 3.20
C ARG A 19 -12.39 -7.81 1.70
N GLU A 20 -13.46 -7.31 1.10
CA GLU A 20 -13.49 -6.97 -0.34
C GLU A 20 -12.48 -5.88 -0.68
N ARG A 21 -12.41 -4.83 0.14
CA ARG A 21 -11.42 -3.76 -0.04
C ARG A 21 -9.99 -4.26 0.14
N ALA A 22 -9.74 -5.09 1.16
CA ALA A 22 -8.42 -5.69 1.36
C ALA A 22 -7.98 -6.53 0.16
N GLN A 23 -8.89 -7.32 -0.42
CA GLN A 23 -8.63 -8.13 -1.60
C GLN A 23 -8.36 -7.26 -2.84
N LEU A 24 -9.15 -6.21 -3.07
CA LEU A 24 -8.97 -5.27 -4.18
C LEU A 24 -7.59 -4.60 -4.14
N VAL A 25 -7.20 -4.10 -2.97
CA VAL A 25 -5.91 -3.40 -2.83
C VAL A 25 -4.75 -4.39 -2.97
N ALA A 26 -4.86 -5.58 -2.36
CA ALA A 26 -3.82 -6.60 -2.46
C ALA A 26 -3.65 -7.10 -3.91
N SER A 27 -4.74 -7.33 -4.65
CA SER A 27 -4.67 -7.77 -6.05
C SER A 27 -4.08 -6.69 -6.96
N THR A 28 -4.47 -5.43 -6.75
CA THR A 28 -3.91 -4.28 -7.48
C THR A 28 -2.41 -4.19 -7.27
N LEU A 29 -1.96 -4.19 -6.00
CA LEU A 29 -0.55 -4.08 -5.65
C LEU A 29 0.27 -5.24 -6.22
N ASN A 30 -0.22 -6.48 -6.13
CA ASN A 30 0.44 -7.64 -6.71
C ASN A 30 0.47 -7.66 -8.24
N GLY A 31 -0.34 -6.82 -8.90
CA GLY A 31 -0.29 -6.65 -10.35
C GLY A 31 0.82 -5.69 -10.81
N LEU A 32 1.48 -4.98 -9.89
CA LEU A 32 2.51 -4.01 -10.20
C LEU A 32 3.92 -4.62 -10.18
N PRO A 33 4.81 -4.24 -11.11
CA PRO A 33 6.14 -4.84 -11.23
C PRO A 33 6.97 -4.63 -9.96
N GLY A 34 7.56 -5.70 -9.44
CA GLY A 34 8.42 -5.60 -8.25
C GLY A 34 7.68 -5.33 -6.94
N ILE A 35 6.34 -5.32 -6.92
CA ILE A 35 5.56 -5.31 -5.67
C ILE A 35 5.06 -6.72 -5.36
N HIS A 36 5.22 -7.10 -4.09
CA HIS A 36 4.66 -8.35 -3.56
C HIS A 36 3.98 -8.10 -2.23
N THR A 37 2.72 -8.50 -2.08
CA THR A 37 1.96 -8.42 -0.83
C THR A 37 1.23 -9.72 -0.53
N GLN A 38 1.24 -10.09 0.73
CA GLN A 38 0.39 -11.16 1.24
C GLN A 38 -1.07 -10.68 1.35
N PRO A 39 -2.06 -11.57 1.23
CA PRO A 39 -3.44 -11.25 1.58
C PRO A 39 -3.56 -10.82 3.04
N ALA A 40 -4.39 -9.83 3.35
CA ALA A 40 -4.68 -9.47 4.73
C ALA A 40 -5.55 -10.55 5.39
N ALA A 41 -5.00 -11.25 6.38
CA ALA A 41 -5.76 -12.19 7.21
C ALA A 41 -6.67 -11.49 8.25
N GLY A 42 -6.42 -10.21 8.52
CA GLY A 42 -7.16 -9.41 9.50
C GLY A 42 -6.57 -7.99 9.62
N ALA A 43 -6.97 -7.27 10.67
CA ALA A 43 -6.64 -5.85 10.88
C ALA A 43 -7.11 -4.94 9.71
N MET A 44 -6.38 -3.86 9.45
CA MET A 44 -6.78 -2.79 8.52
C MET A 44 -5.62 -2.32 7.61
N TYR A 45 -4.58 -3.15 7.48
CA TYR A 45 -3.33 -2.79 6.81
C TYR A 45 -2.81 -3.88 5.88
N LEU A 46 -2.14 -3.45 4.81
CA LEU A 46 -1.25 -4.27 3.99
C LEU A 46 0.19 -3.79 4.16
N PHE A 47 1.14 -4.71 3.99
CA PHE A 47 2.57 -4.44 4.11
C PHE A 47 3.34 -5.00 2.91
N PRO A 48 3.10 -4.46 1.69
CA PRO A 48 3.82 -4.89 0.49
C PRO A 48 5.33 -4.70 0.62
N THR A 49 6.07 -5.68 0.12
CA THR A 49 7.49 -5.54 -0.23
C THR A 49 7.59 -4.90 -1.62
N ILE A 50 8.58 -4.03 -1.81
CA ILE A 50 8.88 -3.37 -3.08
C ILE A 50 10.34 -3.61 -3.44
N VAL A 51 10.58 -4.15 -4.63
CA VAL A 51 11.91 -4.28 -5.22
C VAL A 51 12.21 -2.97 -5.93
N LEU A 52 12.95 -2.09 -5.25
CA LEU A 52 13.30 -0.78 -5.81
C LEU A 52 14.49 -0.90 -6.78
N PRO A 53 14.49 -0.16 -7.90
CA PRO A 53 15.58 -0.19 -8.85
C PRO A 53 16.82 0.50 -8.27
N ALA A 54 17.99 0.15 -8.79
CA ALA A 54 19.26 0.58 -8.22
C ALA A 54 19.44 2.11 -8.29
N GLY A 55 18.87 2.79 -9.29
CA GLY A 55 18.86 4.24 -9.38
C GLY A 55 18.12 4.90 -8.21
N ALA A 56 16.98 4.32 -7.79
CA ALA A 56 16.19 4.83 -6.68
C ALA A 56 16.93 4.65 -5.34
N VAL A 57 17.60 3.50 -5.16
CA VAL A 57 18.43 3.25 -3.98
C VAL A 57 19.58 4.25 -3.89
N ARG A 58 20.32 4.47 -4.99
CA ARG A 58 21.41 5.46 -5.03
C ARG A 58 20.92 6.89 -4.77
N GLU A 59 19.75 7.25 -5.30
CA GLU A 59 19.17 8.58 -5.07
C GLU A 59 18.74 8.76 -3.61
N ALA A 60 18.19 7.73 -2.97
CA ALA A 60 17.88 7.74 -1.55
C ALA A 60 19.15 7.91 -0.68
N GLU A 61 20.21 7.17 -1.01
CA GLU A 61 21.53 7.30 -0.37
C GLU A 61 22.09 8.73 -0.50
N ARG A 62 22.02 9.31 -1.71
CA ARG A 62 22.46 10.70 -1.97
C ARG A 62 21.69 11.71 -1.12
N ARG A 63 20.41 11.45 -0.84
CA ARG A 63 19.54 12.28 0.02
C ARG A 63 19.66 11.94 1.51
N ASN A 64 20.49 10.97 1.87
CA ASN A 64 20.67 10.49 3.25
C ASN A 64 19.35 10.04 3.91
N ILE A 65 18.51 9.34 3.14
CA ILE A 65 17.25 8.73 3.61
C ILE A 65 17.17 7.27 3.16
N SER A 66 16.32 6.46 3.81
CA SER A 66 16.12 5.08 3.40
C SER A 66 15.37 4.97 2.06
N PRO A 67 15.63 3.93 1.23
CA PRO A 67 14.99 3.79 -0.09
C PRO A 67 13.46 3.73 -0.06
N ASP A 68 12.87 3.10 0.96
CA ASP A 68 11.41 3.11 1.16
C ASP A 68 10.88 4.48 1.57
N THR A 69 11.59 5.25 2.39
CA THR A 69 11.24 6.65 2.70
C THR A 69 11.25 7.48 1.42
N PHE A 70 12.27 7.32 0.59
CA PHE A 70 12.34 8.01 -0.70
C PHE A 70 11.16 7.68 -1.61
N TYR A 71 10.82 6.40 -1.75
CA TYR A 71 9.65 5.97 -2.53
C TYR A 71 8.35 6.56 -1.97
N CYS A 72 8.13 6.46 -0.65
CA CYS A 72 6.91 6.95 0.00
C CYS A 72 6.76 8.47 -0.10
N MET A 73 7.85 9.23 0.01
CA MET A 73 7.84 10.68 -0.17
C MET A 73 7.56 11.06 -1.63
N SER A 74 8.17 10.36 -2.58
CA SER A 74 7.92 10.61 -4.01
C SER A 74 6.46 10.33 -4.37
N LEU A 75 5.88 9.23 -3.85
CA LEU A 75 4.46 8.91 -4.01
C LEU A 75 3.58 10.04 -3.46
N LEU A 76 3.89 10.53 -2.27
CA LEU A 76 3.15 11.64 -1.65
C LEU A 76 3.22 12.92 -2.49
N GLU A 77 4.41 13.31 -2.92
CA GLU A 77 4.65 14.54 -3.69
C GLU A 77 3.92 14.53 -5.05
N GLU A 78 3.87 13.38 -5.72
CA GLU A 78 3.30 13.28 -7.06
C GLU A 78 1.79 12.98 -7.07
N THR A 79 1.28 12.28 -6.06
CA THR A 79 -0.11 11.77 -6.06
C THR A 79 -0.97 12.27 -4.90
N GLY A 80 -0.36 12.83 -3.86
CA GLY A 80 -1.03 13.13 -2.59
C GLY A 80 -1.33 11.91 -1.71
N ILE A 81 -0.93 10.70 -2.13
CA ILE A 81 -1.20 9.46 -1.37
C ILE A 81 -0.18 9.34 -0.23
N VAL A 82 -0.67 9.30 1.00
CA VAL A 82 0.15 9.09 2.20
C VAL A 82 0.22 7.60 2.54
N VAL A 83 1.44 7.08 2.60
CA VAL A 83 1.76 5.74 3.09
C VAL A 83 2.90 5.85 4.10
N VAL A 84 3.13 4.81 4.89
CA VAL A 84 4.21 4.83 5.91
C VAL A 84 5.36 3.93 5.45
N PRO A 85 6.61 4.41 5.40
CA PRO A 85 7.75 3.59 4.98
C PRO A 85 8.03 2.45 5.97
N GLY A 86 8.49 1.32 5.44
CA GLY A 86 8.82 0.10 6.19
C GLY A 86 9.91 0.29 7.24
N SER A 87 10.85 1.20 6.98
CA SER A 87 11.97 1.57 7.85
C SER A 87 11.53 1.99 9.25
N GLY A 88 10.33 2.57 9.41
CA GLY A 88 9.77 2.92 10.71
C GLY A 88 9.26 1.74 11.55
N PHE A 89 9.12 0.56 10.95
CA PHE A 89 8.58 -0.65 11.60
C PHE A 89 9.64 -1.70 11.93
N GLY A 90 10.86 -1.52 11.40
CA GLY A 90 11.86 -2.58 11.33
C GLY A 90 11.52 -3.56 10.20
N GLN A 91 12.52 -3.91 9.40
CA GLN A 91 12.40 -4.82 8.27
C GLN A 91 13.73 -5.55 8.04
N ARG A 92 13.71 -6.62 7.25
CA ARG A 92 14.94 -7.35 6.91
C ARG A 92 15.88 -6.45 6.10
N ASP A 93 17.18 -6.52 6.38
CA ASP A 93 18.17 -5.80 5.60
C ASP A 93 18.07 -6.14 4.10
N GLY A 94 18.23 -5.11 3.27
CA GLY A 94 18.09 -5.22 1.81
C GLY A 94 16.66 -5.42 1.31
N THR A 95 15.65 -5.29 2.18
CA THR A 95 14.23 -5.29 1.77
C THR A 95 13.57 -3.98 2.12
N PHE A 96 12.61 -3.58 1.30
CA PHE A 96 11.90 -2.32 1.42
C PHE A 96 10.40 -2.57 1.40
N HIS A 97 9.68 -1.89 2.27
CA HIS A 97 8.25 -2.06 2.42
C HIS A 97 7.56 -0.72 2.55
N LEU A 98 6.24 -0.72 2.40
CA LEU A 98 5.38 0.35 2.88
C LEU A 98 4.17 -0.25 3.58
N ARG A 99 3.57 0.51 4.50
CA ARG A 99 2.26 0.21 5.07
C ARG A 99 1.20 1.06 4.40
N THR A 100 0.16 0.40 3.89
CA THR A 100 -1.04 1.07 3.35
C THR A 100 -2.30 0.55 4.05
N THR A 101 -3.41 1.27 3.91
CA THR A 101 -4.72 0.92 4.46
C THR A 101 -5.73 0.65 3.35
N PHE A 102 -6.79 -0.09 3.68
CA PHE A 102 -7.93 -0.38 2.82
C PHE A 102 -9.25 0.09 3.45
N LEU A 103 -9.16 1.10 4.31
CA LEU A 103 -10.29 1.73 4.99
C LEU A 103 -11.15 2.68 4.13
N PRO A 104 -10.60 3.44 3.16
CA PRO A 104 -11.42 4.30 2.29
C PRO A 104 -12.49 3.52 1.54
N GLN A 105 -13.53 4.20 1.06
CA GLN A 105 -14.62 3.52 0.35
C GLN A 105 -14.13 2.88 -0.95
N ALA A 106 -14.84 1.84 -1.43
CA ALA A 106 -14.37 1.05 -2.57
C ALA A 106 -14.13 1.89 -3.84
N GLU A 107 -15.00 2.88 -4.10
CA GLU A 107 -14.86 3.80 -5.23
C GLU A 107 -13.61 4.69 -5.10
N GLU A 108 -13.36 5.24 -3.91
CA GLU A 108 -12.15 6.02 -3.62
C GLU A 108 -10.90 5.16 -3.73
N MET A 109 -10.96 3.90 -3.27
CA MET A 109 -9.84 2.96 -3.37
C MET A 109 -9.50 2.62 -4.81
N ALA A 110 -10.47 2.55 -5.72
CA ALA A 110 -10.20 2.35 -7.14
C ALA A 110 -9.40 3.53 -7.74
N GLN A 111 -9.75 4.77 -7.38
CA GLN A 111 -9.03 5.96 -7.81
C GLN A 111 -7.62 6.03 -7.20
N VAL A 112 -7.47 5.67 -5.92
CA VAL A 112 -6.16 5.58 -5.25
C VAL A 112 -5.29 4.52 -5.92
N ALA A 113 -5.86 3.35 -6.23
CA ALA A 113 -5.19 2.26 -6.93
C ALA A 113 -4.67 2.70 -8.31
N GLU A 114 -5.48 3.39 -9.10
CA GLU A 114 -5.09 3.91 -10.41
C GLU A 114 -3.95 4.92 -10.31
N ARG A 115 -4.06 5.93 -9.43
CA ARG A 115 -3.00 6.92 -9.20
C ARG A 115 -1.70 6.28 -8.72
N PHE A 116 -1.80 5.32 -7.80
CA PHE A 116 -0.65 4.57 -7.30
C PHE A 116 0.02 3.77 -8.41
N ALA A 117 -0.76 3.04 -9.22
CA ALA A 117 -0.25 2.24 -10.33
C ALA A 117 0.50 3.10 -11.37
N LYS A 118 -0.09 4.26 -11.73
CA LYS A 118 0.54 5.21 -12.64
C LYS A 118 1.88 5.71 -12.08
N PHE A 119 1.88 6.25 -10.86
CA PHE A 119 3.09 6.70 -10.19
C PHE A 119 4.15 5.60 -10.13
N HIS A 120 3.75 4.40 -9.74
CA HIS A 120 4.66 3.29 -9.57
C HIS A 120 5.40 2.97 -10.87
N ASN A 121 4.68 2.83 -11.99
CA ASN A 121 5.30 2.54 -13.28
C ASN A 121 6.25 3.67 -13.73
N GLU A 122 5.83 4.94 -13.61
CA GLU A 122 6.65 6.11 -13.96
C GLU A 122 7.91 6.21 -13.07
N PHE A 123 7.78 5.89 -11.78
CA PHE A 123 8.90 5.85 -10.83
C PHE A 123 9.89 4.74 -11.18
N MET A 124 9.40 3.54 -11.49
CA MET A 124 10.25 2.41 -11.86
C MET A 124 11.04 2.70 -13.13
N GLU A 125 10.40 3.22 -14.18
CA GLU A 125 11.06 3.61 -15.44
C GLU A 125 12.10 4.72 -15.23
N LYS A 126 11.80 5.72 -14.40
CA LYS A 126 12.70 6.85 -14.13
C LYS A 126 14.01 6.43 -13.46
N TYR A 127 13.99 5.37 -12.66
CA TYR A 127 15.11 4.98 -11.81
C TYR A 127 15.72 3.62 -12.15
N GLU A 128 15.27 2.99 -13.25
CA GLU A 128 15.79 1.74 -13.78
C GLU A 128 17.32 1.76 -13.98
#